data_AF-A0A524JUK0-F1
#
_entry.id   AF-A0A524JUK0-F1
#
_cell.length_a   1.000
_cell.length_b   1.000
_cell.length_c   1.000
_cell.angle_alpha   90.00
_cell.angle_beta   90.00
_cell.angle_gamma   90.00
#
_symmetry.space_group_name_H-M   'P 1'
#
loop_
_entity.id
_entity.type
_entity.pdbx_description
1 polymer ?
#
loop_
_entity_poly.entity_id
_entity_poly.type
_entity_poly.pdbx_seq_one_letter_code
_entity_poly.pdbx_strand_id
1 'polypeptide(L)'
;MDVNEIEYTNLYPKDEECPRGLPSKIESGYQAAQRVRNIDANAYAVLLGRVLDLVCDDRNATGDTLDKRLKSLSKRGEIPEKLIDVSSGLRKLRNIGAHADLGELSSDVLPVLDGLTRAILEYVYFAPLLIEETEKRLDKLKKKKAKNTLKNDTTDHLKE
;
A
#
# COMPACT_ATOMS: atom_id res chain seq x y z
N MET A 1 -29.63 21.29 31.64
CA MET A 1 -28.57 20.37 31.18
C MET A 1 -28.95 19.98 29.77
N ASP A 2 -28.25 20.52 28.77
CA ASP A 2 -28.51 20.23 27.37
C ASP A 2 -28.21 18.77 27.07
N VAL A 3 -29.14 18.10 26.39
CA VAL A 3 -29.16 16.63 26.21
C VAL A 3 -28.49 16.22 24.88
N ASN A 4 -27.90 17.16 24.15
CA ASN A 4 -27.60 17.00 22.71
C ASN A 4 -26.13 17.08 22.32
N GLU A 5 -25.21 16.51 23.10
CA GLU A 5 -23.84 16.30 22.64
C GLU A 5 -23.33 14.93 23.11
N ILE A 6 -23.76 13.88 22.41
CA ILE A 6 -23.15 12.56 22.52
C ILE A 6 -22.32 12.37 21.26
N GLU A 7 -21.00 12.56 21.36
CA GLU A 7 -20.06 12.23 20.29
C GLU A 7 -19.86 10.70 20.23
N TYR A 8 -20.32 10.08 19.15
CA TYR A 8 -20.08 8.66 18.90
C TYR A 8 -18.77 8.49 18.13
N THR A 9 -17.82 7.75 18.70
CA THR A 9 -16.60 7.33 17.99
C THR A 9 -16.75 5.87 17.58
N ASN A 10 -16.71 5.60 16.28
CA ASN A 10 -16.80 4.23 15.76
C ASN A 10 -15.44 3.54 15.95
N LEU A 11 -15.37 2.54 16.85
CA LEU A 11 -14.12 1.86 17.22
C LEU A 11 -13.72 0.74 16.26
N TYR A 12 -14.70 0.08 15.61
CA TYR A 12 -14.48 -1.05 14.70
C TYR A 12 -15.69 -1.30 13.76
N PRO A 13 -15.50 -1.78 12.51
CA PRO A 13 -14.22 -2.01 11.84
C PRO A 13 -13.55 -0.70 11.43
N LYS A 14 -12.24 -0.62 11.64
CA LYS A 14 -11.45 0.46 11.04
C LYS A 14 -11.40 0.19 9.53
N ASP A 15 -11.76 1.18 8.73
CA ASP A 15 -11.55 1.10 7.29
C ASP A 15 -10.07 0.75 7.03
N GLU A 16 -9.82 -0.17 6.10
CA GLU A 16 -8.46 -0.47 5.66
C GLU A 16 -7.84 0.78 5.06
N GLU A 17 -6.95 1.41 5.82
CA GLU A 17 -6.29 2.64 5.40
C GLU A 17 -5.52 2.41 4.09
N CYS A 18 -5.70 3.34 3.16
CA CYS A 18 -4.89 3.42 1.96
C CYS A 18 -3.41 3.45 2.37
N PRO A 19 -2.53 2.63 1.76
CA PRO A 19 -1.11 2.67 2.10
C PRO A 19 -0.57 4.10 1.92
N ARG A 20 0.37 4.51 2.78
CA ARG A 20 0.96 5.84 2.73
C ARG A 20 2.10 5.90 1.71
N GLY A 21 2.38 7.09 1.18
CA GLY A 21 3.53 7.32 0.28
C GLY A 21 3.25 7.08 -1.20
N LEU A 22 1.99 6.87 -1.58
CA LEU A 22 1.60 6.70 -2.98
C LEU A 22 1.67 8.05 -3.73
N PRO A 23 2.09 8.06 -4.99
CA PRO A 23 1.90 9.19 -5.88
C PRO A 23 0.40 9.51 -6.08
N SER A 24 0.05 10.79 -6.17
CA SER A 24 -1.35 11.28 -6.21
C SER A 24 -2.24 10.56 -7.24
N LYS A 25 -1.70 10.25 -8.43
CA LYS A 25 -2.45 9.50 -9.47
C LYS A 25 -2.78 8.07 -9.04
N ILE A 26 -1.84 7.38 -8.42
CA ILE A 26 -2.00 5.99 -7.97
C ILE A 26 -2.92 5.95 -6.76
N GLU A 27 -2.74 6.87 -5.81
CA GLU A 27 -3.60 7.02 -4.63
C GLU A 27 -5.06 7.25 -5.04
N SER A 28 -5.31 8.22 -5.94
CA SER A 28 -6.65 8.52 -6.42
C SER A 28 -7.28 7.32 -7.14
N GLY A 29 -6.49 6.59 -7.93
CA GLY A 29 -6.93 5.37 -8.61
C GLY A 29 -7.30 4.26 -7.64
N TYR A 30 -6.47 4.04 -6.61
CA TYR A 30 -6.71 3.02 -5.59
C TYR A 30 -7.92 3.35 -4.72
N GLN A 31 -8.07 4.62 -4.29
CA GLN A 31 -9.26 5.07 -3.56
C GLN A 31 -10.54 4.95 -4.40
N ALA A 32 -10.47 5.20 -5.71
CA ALA A 32 -11.59 4.97 -6.60
C ALA A 32 -11.97 3.48 -6.67
N ALA A 33 -10.99 2.57 -6.69
CA ALA A 33 -11.23 1.14 -6.59
C ALA A 33 -11.92 0.79 -5.25
N GLN A 34 -11.37 1.22 -4.11
CA GLN A 34 -11.93 0.91 -2.79
C GLN A 34 -13.40 1.33 -2.65
N ARG A 35 -13.82 2.45 -3.26
CA ARG A 35 -15.22 2.91 -3.24
C ARG A 35 -16.20 1.96 -3.92
N VAL A 36 -15.77 1.17 -4.90
CA VAL A 36 -16.64 0.22 -5.61
C VAL A 36 -16.49 -1.22 -5.13
N ARG A 37 -15.61 -1.48 -4.15
CA ARG A 37 -15.31 -2.82 -3.61
C ARG A 37 -16.56 -3.63 -3.25
N ASN A 38 -17.51 -3.00 -2.58
CA ASN A 38 -18.76 -3.63 -2.11
C ASN A 38 -19.95 -3.36 -3.04
N ILE A 39 -19.73 -2.70 -4.19
CA ILE A 39 -20.78 -2.29 -5.13
C ILE A 39 -20.76 -3.21 -6.37
N ASP A 40 -19.58 -3.37 -6.97
CA ASP A 40 -19.40 -4.15 -8.20
C ASP A 40 -18.02 -4.80 -8.22
N ALA A 41 -18.01 -6.12 -8.10
CA ALA A 41 -16.81 -6.96 -8.11
C ALA A 41 -16.01 -6.85 -9.42
N ASN A 42 -16.70 -6.79 -10.56
CA ASN A 42 -16.05 -6.69 -11.86
C ASN A 42 -15.40 -5.33 -12.03
N ALA A 43 -16.12 -4.25 -11.69
CA ALA A 43 -15.58 -2.90 -11.73
C ALA A 43 -14.38 -2.75 -10.78
N TYR A 44 -14.46 -3.32 -9.58
CA TYR A 44 -13.36 -3.31 -8.62
C TYR A 44 -12.11 -4.00 -9.17
N ALA A 45 -12.25 -5.20 -9.74
CA ALA A 45 -11.12 -5.93 -10.34
C ALA A 45 -10.47 -5.17 -11.51
N VAL A 46 -11.28 -4.51 -12.35
CA VAL A 46 -10.77 -3.68 -13.45
C VAL A 46 -9.98 -2.48 -12.91
N LEU A 47 -10.50 -1.80 -11.87
CA LEU A 47 -9.81 -0.67 -11.27
C LEU A 47 -8.51 -1.07 -10.58
N LEU A 48 -8.47 -2.21 -9.88
CA LEU A 48 -7.21 -2.75 -9.33
C LEU A 48 -6.19 -3.04 -10.44
N GLY A 49 -6.61 -3.61 -11.56
CA GLY A 49 -5.76 -3.79 -12.74
C GLY A 49 -5.17 -2.47 -13.24
N ARG A 50 -6.00 -1.42 -13.33
CA ARG A 50 -5.56 -0.08 -13.73
C ARG A 50 -4.59 0.55 -12.74
N VAL A 51 -4.76 0.31 -11.44
CA VAL A 51 -3.81 0.76 -10.41
C VAL A 51 -2.45 0.10 -10.64
N LEU A 52 -2.40 -1.21 -10.90
CA LEU A 52 -1.15 -1.90 -11.21
C LEU A 52 -0.47 -1.39 -12.49
N ASP A 53 -1.25 -1.03 -13.52
CA ASP A 53 -0.72 -0.37 -14.71
C ASP A 53 -0.10 0.99 -14.38
N LEU A 54 -0.75 1.81 -13.54
CA LEU A 54 -0.20 3.09 -13.10
C LEU A 54 1.10 2.94 -12.30
N VAL A 55 1.20 1.91 -11.44
CA VAL A 55 2.45 1.58 -10.73
C VAL A 55 3.55 1.23 -11.73
N CYS A 56 3.21 0.42 -12.74
CA CYS A 56 4.16 0.04 -13.77
C CYS A 56 4.60 1.25 -14.61
N ASP A 57 3.71 2.21 -14.89
CA ASP A 57 4.03 3.45 -15.60
C ASP A 57 4.96 4.33 -14.76
N ASP A 58 4.61 4.55 -13.49
CA ASP A 58 5.38 5.35 -12.53
C ASP A 58 6.81 4.82 -12.32
N ARG A 59 6.96 3.49 -12.35
CA ARG A 59 8.25 2.80 -12.22
C ARG A 59 8.94 2.53 -13.55
N ASN A 60 8.48 3.07 -14.67
CA ASN A 60 9.07 2.83 -16.00
C ASN A 60 9.28 1.32 -16.29
N ALA A 61 8.31 0.49 -15.93
CA ALA A 61 8.34 -0.96 -16.16
C ALA A 61 8.25 -1.27 -17.65
N THR A 62 9.12 -2.17 -18.12
CA THR A 62 9.21 -2.53 -19.54
C THR A 62 8.42 -3.80 -19.87
N GLY A 63 7.82 -3.83 -21.05
CA GLY A 63 7.11 -4.98 -21.60
C GLY A 63 5.67 -4.69 -22.01
N ASP A 64 5.16 -5.50 -22.94
CA ASP A 64 3.92 -5.25 -23.67
C ASP A 64 2.65 -5.75 -22.94
N THR A 65 2.83 -6.39 -21.78
CA THR A 65 1.72 -6.90 -20.96
C THR A 65 2.02 -6.68 -19.49
N LEU A 66 0.99 -6.52 -18.65
CA LEU A 66 1.15 -6.32 -17.22
C LEU A 66 2.07 -7.36 -16.56
N ASP A 67 1.97 -8.65 -16.92
CA ASP A 67 2.87 -9.67 -16.36
C ASP A 67 4.34 -9.43 -16.73
N LYS A 68 4.61 -9.03 -17.98
CA LYS A 68 5.98 -8.70 -18.43
C LYS A 68 6.50 -7.46 -17.69
N ARG A 69 5.63 -6.47 -17.47
CA ARG A 69 5.96 -5.24 -16.74
C ARG A 69 6.27 -5.52 -15.28
N LEU A 70 5.42 -6.28 -14.59
CA LEU A 70 5.68 -6.75 -13.23
C LEU A 70 6.98 -7.57 -13.17
N LYS A 71 7.23 -8.47 -14.14
CA LYS A 71 8.51 -9.21 -14.26
C LYS A 71 9.71 -8.29 -14.40
N SER A 72 9.58 -7.20 -15.14
CA SER A 72 10.62 -6.17 -15.24
C SER A 72 10.90 -5.53 -13.87
N LEU A 73 9.85 -5.18 -13.11
CA LEU A 73 9.99 -4.64 -11.75
C LEU A 73 10.73 -5.62 -10.82
N SER A 74 10.35 -6.90 -10.82
CA SER A 74 10.99 -7.89 -9.95
C SER A 74 12.44 -8.15 -10.32
N LYS A 75 12.76 -8.20 -11.62
CA LYS A 75 14.16 -8.32 -12.08
C LYS A 75 15.05 -7.18 -11.60
N ARG A 76 14.48 -6.00 -11.34
CA ARG A 76 15.20 -4.84 -10.77
C ARG A 76 15.20 -4.83 -9.24
N GLY A 77 14.60 -5.82 -8.59
CA GLY A 77 14.47 -5.88 -7.14
C GLY A 77 13.40 -4.96 -6.55
N GLU A 78 12.57 -4.32 -7.38
CA GLU A 78 11.54 -3.39 -6.92
C GLU A 78 10.28 -4.09 -6.39
N ILE A 79 10.09 -5.37 -6.70
CA ILE A 79 9.09 -6.23 -6.06
C ILE A 79 9.63 -7.66 -5.87
N PRO A 80 9.21 -8.39 -4.83
CA PRO A 80 9.58 -9.79 -4.64
C PRO A 80 9.08 -10.71 -5.76
N GLU A 81 9.92 -11.63 -6.23
CA GLU A 81 9.58 -12.57 -7.31
C GLU A 81 8.34 -13.42 -6.99
N LYS A 82 8.17 -13.81 -5.71
CA LYS A 82 7.00 -14.56 -5.24
C LYS A 82 5.66 -13.86 -5.53
N LEU A 83 5.62 -12.53 -5.63
CA LEU A 83 4.39 -11.80 -5.99
C LEU A 83 4.02 -11.95 -7.46
N ILE A 84 4.98 -12.25 -8.33
CA ILE A 84 4.76 -12.42 -9.78
C ILE A 84 4.12 -13.76 -10.09
N ASP A 85 4.48 -14.80 -9.36
CA ASP A 85 3.88 -16.12 -9.55
C ASP A 85 2.38 -16.07 -9.26
N VAL A 86 1.98 -15.27 -8.27
CA VAL A 86 0.57 -15.00 -7.94
C VAL A 86 -0.10 -14.14 -9.02
N SER A 87 0.56 -13.10 -9.54
CA SER A 87 0.00 -12.23 -10.59
C SER A 87 -0.26 -12.95 -11.92
N SER A 88 0.65 -13.87 -12.28
CA SER A 88 0.53 -14.71 -13.47
C SER A 88 -0.67 -15.67 -13.37
N GLY A 89 -1.01 -16.12 -12.16
CA GLY A 89 -2.23 -16.88 -11.86
C GLY A 89 -3.49 -16.03 -12.00
N LEU A 90 -3.45 -14.80 -11.51
CA LEU A 90 -4.58 -13.85 -11.56
C LEU A 90 -4.98 -13.44 -12.98
N ARG A 91 -4.05 -13.30 -13.93
CA ARG A 91 -4.42 -13.02 -15.33
C ARG A 91 -5.22 -14.15 -15.96
N LYS A 92 -4.86 -15.40 -15.65
CA LYS A 92 -5.65 -16.57 -16.09
C LYS A 92 -7.05 -16.52 -15.49
N LEU A 93 -7.17 -16.19 -14.21
CA LEU A 93 -8.47 -16.05 -13.53
C LEU A 93 -9.31 -14.87 -14.08
N ARG A 94 -8.68 -13.74 -14.39
CA ARG A 94 -9.32 -12.56 -15.01
C ARG A 94 -9.84 -12.87 -16.42
N ASN A 95 -9.08 -13.62 -17.22
CA ASN A 95 -9.52 -14.05 -18.55
C ASN A 95 -10.65 -15.08 -18.49
N ILE A 96 -10.73 -15.88 -17.42
CA ILE A 96 -11.81 -16.86 -17.20
C ILE A 96 -13.10 -16.14 -16.75
N GLY A 97 -13.02 -15.16 -15.85
CA GLY A 97 -14.20 -14.41 -15.38
C GLY A 97 -14.71 -13.31 -16.32
N ALA A 98 -13.93 -12.90 -17.34
CA ALA A 98 -14.38 -11.95 -18.36
C ALA A 98 -15.18 -12.60 -19.51
N HIS A 99 -15.27 -13.93 -19.55
CA HIS A 99 -16.22 -14.62 -20.40
C HIS A 99 -17.60 -14.59 -19.73
N ALA A 100 -18.48 -13.73 -20.25
CA ALA A 100 -19.82 -13.43 -19.76
C ALA A 100 -20.76 -14.64 -19.57
N ASP A 101 -20.37 -15.85 -20.00
CA ASP A 101 -21.17 -17.07 -19.89
C ASP A 101 -20.87 -17.93 -18.65
N LEU A 102 -19.83 -17.64 -17.85
CA LEU A 102 -19.40 -18.50 -16.72
C LEU A 102 -19.44 -17.86 -15.33
N GLY A 103 -20.23 -16.80 -15.17
CA GLY A 103 -20.56 -16.24 -13.85
C GLY A 103 -19.58 -15.16 -13.40
N GLU A 104 -20.10 -14.28 -12.55
CA GLU A 104 -19.38 -13.25 -11.81
C GLU A 104 -17.97 -13.72 -11.46
N LEU A 105 -16.95 -12.87 -11.68
CA LEU A 105 -15.59 -13.11 -11.23
C LEU A 105 -15.67 -13.68 -9.80
N SER A 106 -15.39 -14.97 -9.64
CA SER A 106 -15.70 -15.70 -8.41
C SER A 106 -15.23 -14.87 -7.22
N SER A 107 -16.12 -14.65 -6.25
CA SER A 107 -15.87 -13.88 -5.02
C SER A 107 -14.53 -14.21 -4.36
N ASP A 108 -14.00 -15.40 -4.63
CA ASP A 108 -12.79 -15.95 -4.06
C ASP A 108 -11.50 -15.38 -4.71
N VAL A 109 -11.59 -14.92 -5.96
CA VAL A 109 -10.45 -14.35 -6.72
C VAL A 109 -10.19 -12.89 -6.32
N LEU A 110 -11.24 -12.17 -5.95
CA LEU A 110 -11.21 -10.74 -5.69
C LEU A 110 -10.33 -10.38 -4.47
N PRO A 111 -10.42 -11.07 -3.31
CA PRO A 111 -9.52 -10.86 -2.18
C PRO A 111 -8.06 -11.14 -2.52
N VAL A 112 -7.78 -12.11 -3.41
CA VAL A 112 -6.42 -12.43 -3.84
C VAL A 112 -5.84 -11.29 -4.69
N LEU A 113 -6.65 -10.73 -5.60
CA LEU A 113 -6.25 -9.58 -6.42
C LEU A 113 -6.03 -8.31 -5.58
N ASP A 114 -6.93 -8.04 -4.64
CA ASP A 114 -6.82 -6.93 -3.70
C ASP A 114 -5.55 -7.06 -2.85
N GLY A 115 -5.36 -8.22 -2.22
CA GLY A 115 -4.18 -8.53 -1.42
C GLY A 115 -2.87 -8.38 -2.21
N LEU A 116 -2.83 -8.84 -3.46
CA LEU A 116 -1.67 -8.65 -4.34
C LEU A 116 -1.42 -7.17 -4.64
N THR A 117 -2.47 -6.43 -5.03
CA THR A 117 -2.36 -5.01 -5.35
C THR A 117 -1.84 -4.23 -4.15
N ARG A 118 -2.41 -4.48 -2.97
CA ARG A 118 -2.00 -3.86 -1.70
C ARG A 118 -0.55 -4.19 -1.36
N ALA A 119 -0.13 -5.45 -1.48
CA ALA A 119 1.25 -5.86 -1.22
C ALA A 119 2.26 -5.17 -2.16
N ILE A 120 1.92 -5.01 -3.44
CA ILE A 120 2.77 -4.29 -4.40
C ILE A 120 2.86 -2.81 -4.01
N LEU A 121 1.74 -2.14 -3.72
CA LEU A 121 1.73 -0.74 -3.30
C LEU A 121 2.55 -0.53 -2.02
N GLU A 122 2.41 -1.44 -1.05
CA GLU A 122 3.16 -1.38 0.19
C GLU A 122 4.66 -1.54 -0.04
N TYR A 123 5.07 -2.54 -0.81
CA TYR A 123 6.48 -2.80 -1.04
C TYR A 123 7.16 -1.68 -1.86
N VAL A 124 6.48 -1.19 -2.88
CA VAL A 124 7.03 -0.21 -3.83
C VAL A 124 7.09 1.19 -3.20
N TYR A 125 6.11 1.58 -2.39
CA TYR A 125 5.97 2.96 -1.88
C TYR A 125 6.00 3.08 -0.35
N PHE A 126 5.20 2.28 0.36
CA PHE A 126 5.07 2.43 1.81
C PHE A 126 6.32 1.99 2.56
N ALA A 127 6.90 0.84 2.21
CA ALA A 127 8.10 0.30 2.83
C ALA A 127 9.29 1.28 2.76
N PRO A 128 9.66 1.85 1.59
CA PRO A 128 10.75 2.83 1.52
C PRO A 128 10.42 4.10 2.31
N LEU A 129 9.18 4.59 2.28
CA LEU A 129 8.77 5.73 3.11
C LEU A 129 8.94 5.43 4.61
N LEU A 130 8.50 4.25 5.05
CA LEU A 130 8.58 3.83 6.44
C LEU A 130 10.03 3.74 6.92
N ILE A 131 10.93 3.23 6.09
CA ILE A 131 12.37 3.17 6.38
C ILE A 131 12.90 4.59 6.60
N GLU A 132 12.64 5.51 5.67
CA GLU A 132 13.11 6.90 5.75
C GLU A 132 12.55 7.63 6.99
N GLU A 133 11.26 7.47 7.29
CA GLU A 133 10.63 8.04 8.50
C GLU A 133 11.28 7.48 9.77
N THR A 134 11.58 6.19 9.79
CA THR A 134 12.15 5.49 10.95
C THR A 134 13.59 5.91 11.20
N GLU A 135 14.41 5.99 10.15
CA GLU A 135 15.79 6.47 10.25
C GLU A 135 15.84 7.90 10.80
N LYS A 136 15.02 8.81 10.25
CA LYS A 136 14.90 10.19 10.74
C LYS A 136 14.50 10.26 12.22
N ARG A 137 13.60 9.38 12.67
CA ARG A 137 13.17 9.30 14.08
C ARG A 137 14.30 8.79 14.96
N LEU A 138 15.02 7.75 14.55
CA LEU A 138 16.16 7.21 15.29
C LEU A 138 17.27 8.25 15.46
N ASP A 139 17.57 9.03 14.42
CA ASP A 139 18.58 10.09 14.50
C ASP A 139 18.19 11.20 15.46
N LYS A 140 16.91 11.60 15.46
CA LYS A 140 16.39 12.57 16.44
C LYS A 140 16.53 12.04 17.87
N LEU A 141 16.23 10.75 18.10
CA LEU A 141 16.38 10.13 19.41
C LEU A 141 17.85 10.05 19.87
N LYS A 142 18.78 9.70 18.96
CA LYS A 142 20.23 9.71 19.24
C LYS A 142 20.72 11.11 19.62
N LYS A 143 20.36 12.13 18.84
CA LYS A 143 20.71 13.54 19.12
C LYS A 143 20.12 14.03 20.46
N LYS A 144 18.87 13.64 20.78
CA LYS A 144 18.23 13.98 22.06
C LYS A 144 18.95 13.32 23.25
N LYS A 145 19.35 12.04 23.13
CA LYS A 145 20.16 11.36 24.16
C LYS A 145 21.52 12.04 24.37
N ALA A 146 22.26 12.32 23.29
CA ALA A 146 23.56 12.99 23.38
C ALA A 146 23.48 14.38 24.04
N LYS A 147 22.45 15.17 23.71
CA LYS A 147 22.21 16.49 24.32
C LYS A 147 21.82 16.40 25.80
N ASN A 148 21.22 15.29 26.23
CA ASN A 148 20.86 15.07 27.63
C ASN A 148 22.08 14.62 28.46
N THR A 149 22.97 13.81 27.89
CA THR A 149 24.24 13.42 28.54
C THR A 149 25.13 14.64 28.77
N LEU A 150 25.32 15.48 27.75
CA LEU A 150 26.12 16.72 27.85
C LEU A 150 25.59 17.71 28.89
N LYS A 151 24.27 17.76 29.11
CA LYS A 151 23.65 18.62 30.13
C LYS A 151 23.84 18.11 31.55
N ASN A 152 23.91 16.79 31.73
CA ASN A 152 24.11 16.20 33.05
C ASN A 152 25.56 16.36 33.52
N ASP A 153 26.54 16.29 32.60
CA ASP A 153 27.96 16.46 32.92
C ASP A 153 28.32 17.92 33.30
N THR A 154 27.58 18.91 32.80
CA THR A 154 27.79 20.33 33.16
C THR A 154 27.20 20.71 34.51
N THR A 155 26.21 19.97 35.02
CA THR A 155 25.58 20.26 36.32
C THR A 155 26.34 19.70 37.52
N ASP A 156 27.26 18.75 37.34
CA ASP A 156 28.09 18.21 38.43
C ASP A 156 29.31 19.10 38.77
N HIS A 157 29.74 19.99 37.88
CA HIS A 157 30.88 20.88 38.10
C HIS A 157 30.54 22.24 38.74
N LEU A 158 29.28 22.47 39.13
CA LEU A 158 28.80 23.72 39.76
C LEU A 158 28.34 23.52 41.21
N LYS A 159 28.69 22.38 41.85
CA LYS A 159 28.31 22.04 43.22
C LYS A 159 29.44 21.94 44.24
N GLU A 160 30.66 22.35 43.91
CA GLU A 160 31.77 22.49 44.87
C GLU A 160 32.27 23.93 44.96
#